data_AF-A0A3M1HK52-F1
#
_entry.id   AF-A0A3M1HK52-F1
#
_cell.length_a   1.000
_cell.length_b   1.000
_cell.length_c   1.000
_cell.angle_alpha   90.00
_cell.angle_beta   90.00
_cell.angle_gamma   90.00
#
_symmetry.space_group_name_H-M   'P 1'
#
loop_
_entity.id
_entity.type
_entity.pdbx_description
1 polymer ?
#
loop_
_entity_poly.entity_id
_entity_poly.type
_entity_poly.pdbx_seq_one_letter_code
_entity_poly.pdbx_strand_id
1 'polypeptide(L)'
;MEKFLDFYYFSVPVSLAGFIAAFLTLAVFSFLYKDNPIYKFAEYLFIGVATGYYTVKEFNDSIMPNLILHVGKAFDGWRIVEPWYLVRLGAGIMGIMMLLHMVPKLSWLARWPLALMIGAFAGLKLIGKAEADLVAQVQDTIVPGGKPIIHEAMLMPEIQWLLILKALILFVGVLGVLIYFFFSFEHKGPLKGMAKIGIITLMITFGASFGFTVMGRVSLLIGRVQDLIEYAGTKYFHGTFISFAFILIFLF
;
A
#
# COMPACT_ATOMS: atom_id res chain seq x y z
N MET A 1 -8.93 25.06 -40.58
CA MET A 1 -8.59 25.91 -39.42
C MET A 1 -9.08 25.28 -38.11
N GLU A 2 -10.27 24.66 -38.09
CA GLU A 2 -10.81 23.94 -36.93
C GLU A 2 -9.96 22.73 -36.48
N LYS A 3 -9.48 21.87 -37.39
CA LYS A 3 -8.58 20.75 -37.03
C LYS A 3 -7.24 21.17 -36.38
N PHE A 4 -6.77 22.39 -36.64
CA PHE A 4 -5.56 22.94 -36.01
C PHE A 4 -5.84 23.49 -34.61
N LEU A 5 -7.05 24.02 -34.38
CA LEU A 5 -7.49 24.47 -33.07
C LEU A 5 -7.76 23.28 -32.15
N ASP A 6 -8.42 22.22 -32.63
CA ASP A 6 -8.65 21.00 -31.84
C ASP A 6 -7.35 20.29 -31.42
N PHE A 7 -6.34 20.29 -32.29
CA PHE A 7 -5.00 19.79 -31.94
C PHE A 7 -4.34 20.66 -30.87
N TYR A 8 -4.49 21.98 -30.93
CA TYR A 8 -3.92 22.90 -29.94
C TYR A 8 -4.62 22.79 -28.58
N TYR A 9 -5.95 22.73 -28.55
CA TYR A 9 -6.72 22.56 -27.30
C TYR A 9 -6.51 21.19 -26.64
N PHE A 10 -6.21 20.13 -27.40
CA PHE A 10 -5.87 18.82 -26.83
C PHE A 10 -4.38 18.71 -26.44
N SER A 11 -3.48 19.41 -27.13
CA SER A 11 -2.04 19.35 -26.86
C SER A 11 -1.57 20.27 -25.74
N VAL A 12 -2.20 21.43 -25.51
CA VAL A 12 -1.83 22.36 -24.43
C VAL A 12 -2.05 21.76 -23.02
N PRO A 13 -3.18 21.11 -22.71
CA PRO A 13 -3.37 20.44 -21.42
C PRO A 13 -2.39 19.29 -21.21
N VAL A 14 -2.11 18.52 -22.27
CA VAL A 14 -1.21 17.35 -22.21
C VAL A 14 0.25 17.78 -22.04
N SER A 15 0.66 18.86 -22.71
CA SER A 15 2.01 19.43 -22.57
C SER A 15 2.22 20.07 -21.20
N LEU A 16 1.22 20.78 -20.68
CA LEU A 16 1.24 21.32 -19.31
C LEU A 16 1.29 20.20 -18.25
N ALA A 17 0.48 19.15 -18.43
CA ALA A 17 0.51 17.99 -17.55
C ALA A 17 1.87 17.29 -17.56
N GLY A 18 2.47 17.11 -18.74
CA GLY A 18 3.83 16.56 -18.88
C GLY A 18 4.88 17.44 -18.22
N PHE A 19 4.77 18.76 -18.33
CA PHE A 19 5.65 19.70 -17.63
C PHE A 19 5.54 19.57 -16.10
N ILE A 20 4.31 19.56 -15.56
CA ILE A 20 4.06 19.41 -14.13
C ILE A 20 4.58 18.06 -13.63
N ALA A 21 4.35 16.98 -14.38
CA ALA A 21 4.84 15.65 -14.06
C ALA A 21 6.36 15.58 -14.05
N ALA A 22 7.03 16.18 -15.05
CA ALA A 22 8.50 16.26 -15.11
C ALA A 22 9.06 17.06 -13.93
N PHE A 23 8.48 18.24 -13.65
CA PHE A 23 8.88 19.11 -12.55
C PHE A 23 8.76 18.40 -11.19
N LEU A 24 7.60 17.80 -10.90
CA LEU A 24 7.37 17.10 -9.63
C LEU A 24 8.29 15.87 -9.49
N THR A 25 8.51 15.12 -10.57
CA THR A 25 9.42 13.97 -10.56
C THR A 25 10.85 14.39 -10.24
N LEU A 26 11.35 15.44 -10.89
CA LEU A 26 12.69 15.98 -10.61
C LEU A 26 12.77 16.65 -9.23
N ALA A 27 11.71 17.31 -8.77
CA ALA A 27 11.63 17.89 -7.43
C ALA A 27 11.79 16.82 -6.34
N VAL A 28 11.17 15.65 -6.51
CA VAL A 28 11.33 14.51 -5.60
C VAL A 28 12.75 13.94 -5.69
N PHE A 29 13.30 13.75 -6.89
CA PHE A 29 14.68 13.28 -7.05
C PHE A 29 15.74 14.23 -6.51
N SER A 30 15.42 15.52 -6.40
CA SER A 30 16.34 16.50 -5.85
C SER A 30 16.75 16.23 -4.40
N PHE A 31 15.94 15.49 -3.64
CA PHE A 31 16.28 15.01 -2.31
C PHE A 31 17.57 14.17 -2.29
N LEU A 32 17.87 13.45 -3.38
CA LEU A 32 19.08 12.63 -3.49
C LEU A 32 20.37 13.45 -3.37
N TYR A 33 20.31 14.74 -3.69
CA TYR A 33 21.45 15.65 -3.55
C TYR A 33 21.52 16.28 -2.16
N LYS A 34 20.43 16.91 -1.70
CA LYS A 34 20.30 17.55 -0.38
C LYS A 34 18.84 17.89 -0.10
N ASP A 35 18.49 18.08 1.18
CA ASP A 35 17.23 18.74 1.57
C ASP A 35 17.15 20.15 1.00
N ASN A 36 16.34 20.36 -0.05
CA ASN A 36 16.14 21.65 -0.68
C ASN A 36 14.68 22.14 -0.58
N PRO A 37 14.44 23.46 -0.77
CA PRO A 37 13.09 24.02 -0.69
C PRO A 37 12.12 23.44 -1.74
N ILE A 38 12.63 23.08 -2.92
CA ILE A 38 11.81 22.50 -4.00
C ILE A 38 11.28 21.11 -3.64
N TYR A 39 12.13 20.26 -3.04
CA TYR A 39 11.70 18.96 -2.53
C TYR A 39 10.64 19.12 -1.44
N LYS A 40 10.87 20.00 -0.47
CA LYS A 40 9.89 20.27 0.61
C LYS A 40 8.55 20.77 0.07
N PHE A 41 8.58 21.60 -0.97
CA PHE A 41 7.36 22.01 -1.65
C PHE A 41 6.61 20.82 -2.25
N ALA A 42 7.31 19.94 -2.98
CA ALA A 42 6.70 18.74 -3.56
C ALA A 42 6.15 17.79 -2.47
N GLU A 43 6.88 17.64 -1.36
CA GLU A 43 6.45 16.87 -0.20
C GLU A 43 5.16 17.44 0.43
N TYR A 44 5.12 18.74 0.74
CA TYR A 44 3.93 19.37 1.31
C TYR A 44 2.74 19.36 0.35
N LEU A 45 2.97 19.54 -0.95
CA LEU A 45 1.94 19.43 -1.98
C LEU A 45 1.35 18.01 -2.00
N PHE A 46 2.19 16.98 -2.02
CA PHE A 46 1.76 15.59 -2.05
C PHE A 46 0.96 15.21 -0.79
N ILE A 47 1.50 15.53 0.39
CA ILE A 47 0.84 15.26 1.67
C ILE A 47 -0.47 16.05 1.77
N GLY A 48 -0.49 17.30 1.32
CA GLY A 48 -1.67 18.17 1.34
C GLY A 48 -2.80 17.63 0.47
N VAL A 49 -2.50 17.27 -0.79
CA VAL A 49 -3.48 16.69 -1.72
C VAL A 49 -4.01 15.35 -1.19
N ALA A 50 -3.12 14.47 -0.73
CA ALA A 50 -3.52 13.19 -0.16
C ALA A 50 -4.45 13.38 1.06
N THR A 51 -4.03 14.21 2.02
CA THR A 51 -4.81 14.47 3.24
C THR A 51 -6.16 15.11 2.90
N GLY A 52 -6.20 16.07 1.97
CA GLY A 52 -7.44 16.72 1.54
C GLY A 52 -8.41 15.74 0.90
N TYR A 53 -7.94 14.92 -0.04
CA TYR A 53 -8.75 13.88 -0.68
C TYR A 53 -9.32 12.89 0.34
N TYR A 54 -8.47 12.33 1.20
CA TYR A 54 -8.91 11.37 2.21
C TYR A 54 -9.87 12.00 3.23
N THR A 55 -9.67 13.26 3.61
CA THR A 55 -10.56 13.95 4.53
C THR A 55 -11.97 14.09 3.95
N VAL A 56 -12.09 14.54 2.70
CA VAL A 56 -13.40 14.68 2.03
C VAL A 56 -14.06 13.32 1.83
N LYS A 57 -13.28 12.31 1.41
CA LYS A 57 -13.76 10.95 1.23
C LYS A 57 -14.30 10.37 2.54
N GLU A 58 -13.53 10.41 3.63
CA GLU A 58 -13.98 9.90 4.93
C GLU A 58 -15.12 10.73 5.53
N PHE A 59 -15.16 12.03 5.24
CA PHE A 59 -16.30 12.86 5.66
C PHE A 59 -17.60 12.40 5.00
N ASN A 60 -17.58 12.12 3.69
CA ASN A 60 -18.76 11.68 2.95
C ASN A 60 -19.10 10.20 3.18
N ASP A 61 -18.11 9.32 3.24
CA ASP A 61 -18.32 7.87 3.35
C ASP A 61 -18.62 7.44 4.80
N SER A 62 -17.99 8.11 5.77
CA SER A 62 -18.01 7.67 7.18
C SER A 62 -18.78 8.65 8.06
N ILE A 63 -18.44 9.94 8.07
CA ILE A 63 -19.00 10.91 9.03
C ILE A 63 -20.44 11.30 8.69
N MET A 64 -20.71 11.63 7.43
CA MET A 64 -22.02 12.08 6.95
C MET A 64 -23.10 11.03 7.19
N PRO A 65 -22.97 9.77 6.71
CA PRO A 65 -23.96 8.75 6.97
C PRO A 65 -23.96 8.36 8.44
N ASN A 66 -22.83 7.99 9.07
CA ASN A 66 -22.89 7.33 10.38
C ASN A 66 -23.14 8.27 11.57
N LEU A 67 -22.80 9.55 11.44
CA LEU A 67 -22.95 10.53 12.52
C LEU A 67 -24.01 11.58 12.18
N ILE A 68 -23.79 12.40 11.13
CA ILE A 68 -24.60 13.60 10.89
C ILE A 68 -26.06 13.26 10.54
N LEU A 69 -26.29 12.37 9.57
CA LEU A 69 -27.63 12.02 9.13
C LEU A 69 -28.43 11.26 10.20
N HIS A 70 -27.79 10.40 10.99
CA HIS A 70 -28.49 9.65 12.05
C HIS A 70 -28.75 10.49 13.30
N VAL A 71 -27.83 11.38 13.66
CA VAL A 71 -28.05 12.34 14.76
C VAL A 71 -29.14 13.34 14.36
N GLY A 72 -29.14 13.86 13.13
CA GLY A 72 -30.19 14.75 12.61
C GLY A 72 -31.58 14.11 12.63
N LYS A 73 -31.70 12.85 12.18
CA LYS A 73 -32.95 12.09 12.23
C LYS A 73 -33.44 11.80 13.65
N ALA A 74 -32.54 11.71 14.63
CA ALA A 74 -32.90 11.54 16.04
C ALA A 74 -33.52 12.81 16.65
N PHE A 75 -33.15 14.00 16.17
CA PHE A 75 -33.76 15.27 16.59
C PHE A 75 -35.12 15.53 15.91
N ASP A 76 -35.34 15.01 14.71
CA ASP A 76 -36.56 15.22 13.91
C ASP A 76 -37.76 14.32 14.33
N GLY A 77 -37.66 13.64 15.49
CA GLY A 77 -38.78 12.89 16.08
C GLY A 77 -39.07 11.52 15.48
N TRP A 78 -38.30 11.06 14.49
CA TRP A 78 -38.45 9.71 13.93
C TRP A 78 -37.87 8.67 14.89
N ARG A 79 -38.72 8.16 15.80
CA ARG A 79 -38.41 7.08 16.76
C ARG A 79 -38.05 5.78 16.05
N ILE A 80 -36.80 5.66 15.63
CA ILE A 80 -36.11 4.39 15.64
C ILE A 80 -34.96 4.55 16.62
N VAL A 81 -35.24 4.32 17.90
CA VAL A 81 -34.20 4.19 18.94
C VAL A 81 -33.51 2.88 18.68
N GLU A 82 -32.61 2.95 17.72
CA GLU A 82 -31.75 1.89 17.29
C GLU A 82 -30.78 1.57 18.47
N PRO A 83 -30.71 0.36 19.08
CA PRO A 83 -29.77 0.01 20.18
C PRO A 83 -28.33 0.52 20.03
N TRP A 84 -27.85 0.66 18.80
CA TRP A 84 -26.53 1.14 18.40
C TRP A 84 -26.34 2.67 18.55
N TYR A 85 -27.39 3.43 18.88
CA TYR A 85 -27.36 4.89 19.00
C TYR A 85 -26.35 5.40 20.04
N LEU A 86 -26.28 4.75 21.21
CA LEU A 86 -25.32 5.10 22.27
C LEU A 86 -23.87 4.89 21.82
N VAL A 87 -23.61 3.84 21.04
CA VAL A 87 -22.29 3.55 20.47
C VAL A 87 -21.89 4.61 19.45
N ARG A 88 -22.82 5.06 18.60
CA ARG A 88 -22.58 6.13 17.62
C ARG A 88 -22.36 7.49 18.29
N LEU A 89 -23.10 7.81 19.35
CA LEU A 89 -22.84 9.01 20.15
C LEU A 89 -21.47 8.95 20.85
N GLY A 90 -21.12 7.80 21.41
CA GLY A 90 -19.77 7.56 21.95
C GLY A 90 -18.68 7.80 20.90
N ALA A 91 -18.89 7.32 19.67
CA ALA A 91 -17.98 7.58 18.54
C ALA A 91 -17.92 9.08 18.16
N GLY A 92 -19.05 9.80 18.22
CA GLY A 92 -19.08 11.25 17.99
C GLY A 92 -18.28 12.02 19.05
N ILE A 93 -18.43 11.66 20.33
CA ILE A 93 -17.63 12.23 21.43
C ILE A 93 -16.15 11.94 21.21
N MET A 94 -15.80 10.70 20.85
CA MET A 94 -14.41 10.35 20.53
C MET A 94 -13.88 11.11 19.31
N GLY A 95 -14.70 11.35 18.30
CA GLY A 95 -14.36 12.19 17.15
C GLY A 95 -14.06 13.64 17.57
N ILE A 96 -14.87 14.22 18.45
CA ILE A 96 -14.62 15.57 19.00
C ILE A 96 -13.33 15.57 19.83
N MET A 97 -13.11 14.57 20.68
CA MET A 97 -11.87 14.44 21.46
C MET A 97 -10.63 14.35 20.57
N MET A 98 -10.76 13.71 19.39
CA MET A 98 -9.71 13.65 18.37
C MET A 98 -9.43 15.03 17.76
N LEU A 99 -10.47 15.84 17.47
CA LEU A 99 -10.30 17.20 16.95
C LEU A 99 -9.66 18.15 17.98
N LEU A 100 -9.97 17.96 19.27
CA LEU A 100 -9.35 18.72 20.36
C LEU A 100 -7.84 18.49 20.48
N HIS A 101 -7.27 17.51 19.77
CA HIS A 101 -5.83 17.35 19.62
C HIS A 101 -5.14 18.60 19.07
N MET A 102 -5.81 19.37 18.22
CA MET A 102 -5.24 20.60 17.65
C MET A 102 -4.94 21.68 18.70
N VAL A 103 -5.54 21.59 19.89
CA VAL A 103 -5.30 22.51 21.01
C VAL A 103 -4.30 21.86 21.98
N PRO A 104 -3.07 22.41 22.15
CA PRO A 104 -2.02 21.78 22.96
C PRO A 104 -2.45 21.44 24.39
N LYS A 105 -3.33 22.26 25.00
CA LYS A 105 -3.85 22.07 26.36
C LYS A 105 -4.80 20.87 26.51
N LEU A 106 -5.51 20.49 25.44
CA LEU A 106 -6.54 19.43 25.43
C LEU A 106 -6.08 18.17 24.68
N SER A 107 -4.85 18.17 24.15
CA SER A 107 -4.26 17.05 23.40
C SER A 107 -4.31 15.71 24.15
N TRP A 108 -4.30 15.71 25.49
CA TRP A 108 -4.39 14.47 26.27
C TRP A 108 -5.71 13.72 26.07
N LEU A 109 -6.82 14.39 25.73
CA LEU A 109 -8.11 13.73 25.50
C LEU A 109 -8.04 12.82 24.26
N ALA A 110 -7.25 13.17 23.25
CA ALA A 110 -7.10 12.38 22.03
C ALA A 110 -6.45 11.00 22.26
N ARG A 111 -5.83 10.77 23.44
CA ARG A 111 -5.27 9.47 23.81
C ARG A 111 -6.33 8.37 23.91
N TRP A 112 -7.55 8.70 24.33
CA TRP A 112 -8.63 7.72 24.47
C TRP A 112 -9.15 7.21 23.12
N PRO A 113 -9.54 8.08 22.16
CA PRO A 113 -9.85 7.64 20.80
C PRO A 113 -8.69 6.88 20.15
N LEU A 114 -7.45 7.34 20.35
CA LEU A 114 -6.27 6.70 19.76
C LEU A 114 -6.03 5.29 20.32
N ALA A 115 -6.17 5.10 21.64
CA ALA A 115 -6.06 3.79 22.27
C ALA A 115 -7.14 2.83 21.77
N LEU A 116 -8.39 3.31 21.65
CA LEU A 116 -9.49 2.51 21.11
C LEU A 116 -9.25 2.15 19.64
N MET A 117 -8.84 3.10 18.80
CA MET A 117 -8.49 2.83 17.41
C MET A 117 -7.37 1.78 17.32
N ILE A 118 -6.24 1.98 18.01
CA ILE A 118 -5.11 1.05 17.94
C ILE A 118 -5.53 -0.34 18.42
N GLY A 119 -6.27 -0.45 19.53
CA GLY A 119 -6.75 -1.73 20.05
C GLY A 119 -7.72 -2.43 19.09
N ALA A 120 -8.70 -1.70 18.57
CA ALA A 120 -9.68 -2.24 17.63
C ALA A 120 -9.03 -2.64 16.30
N PHE A 121 -8.20 -1.78 15.70
CA PHE A 121 -7.48 -2.09 14.46
C PHE A 121 -6.50 -3.24 14.65
N ALA A 122 -5.78 -3.31 15.76
CA ALA A 122 -4.88 -4.44 16.04
C ALA A 122 -5.65 -5.75 16.20
N GLY A 123 -6.78 -5.75 16.93
CA GLY A 123 -7.62 -6.93 17.09
C GLY A 123 -8.24 -7.41 15.78
N LEU A 124 -8.83 -6.50 15.01
CA LEU A 124 -9.42 -6.80 13.70
C LEU A 124 -8.36 -7.28 12.70
N LYS A 125 -7.21 -6.61 12.65
CA LYS A 125 -6.10 -7.04 11.78
C LYS A 125 -5.53 -8.39 12.22
N LEU A 126 -5.39 -8.64 13.52
CA LEU A 126 -4.86 -9.91 14.02
C LEU A 126 -5.76 -11.07 13.58
N ILE A 127 -7.07 -10.97 13.81
CA ILE A 127 -8.03 -12.02 13.43
C ILE A 127 -8.11 -12.13 11.91
N GLY A 128 -8.31 -11.00 11.21
CA GLY A 128 -8.46 -11.01 9.76
C GLY A 128 -7.21 -11.49 9.03
N LYS A 129 -6.01 -11.15 9.52
CA LYS A 129 -4.74 -11.65 8.98
C LYS A 129 -4.48 -13.10 9.37
N ALA A 130 -4.80 -13.50 10.60
CA ALA A 130 -4.67 -14.90 11.00
C ALA A 130 -5.59 -15.78 10.16
N GLU A 131 -6.86 -15.42 9.99
CA GLU A 131 -7.80 -16.19 9.19
C GLU A 131 -7.44 -16.15 7.70
N ALA A 132 -7.28 -14.96 7.10
CA ALA A 132 -7.06 -14.86 5.67
C ALA A 132 -5.65 -15.35 5.26
N ASP A 133 -4.59 -14.91 5.94
CA ASP A 133 -3.23 -15.22 5.51
C ASP A 133 -2.83 -16.64 5.96
N LEU A 134 -3.20 -17.12 7.16
CA LEU A 134 -2.82 -18.50 7.57
C LEU A 134 -3.67 -19.55 6.85
N VAL A 135 -4.99 -19.35 6.71
CA VAL A 135 -5.82 -20.34 6.00
C VAL A 135 -5.44 -20.39 4.53
N ALA A 136 -5.21 -19.24 3.88
CA ALA A 136 -4.72 -19.22 2.51
C ALA A 136 -3.34 -19.89 2.39
N GLN A 137 -2.39 -19.61 3.29
CA GLN A 137 -1.07 -20.26 3.26
C GLN A 137 -1.15 -21.78 3.44
N VAL A 138 -2.02 -22.26 4.33
CA VAL A 138 -2.24 -23.70 4.53
C VAL A 138 -2.86 -24.32 3.27
N GLN A 139 -3.87 -23.66 2.69
CA GLN A 139 -4.50 -24.10 1.45
C GLN A 139 -3.52 -24.13 0.28
N ASP A 140 -2.72 -23.08 0.11
CA ASP A 140 -1.69 -22.97 -0.93
C ASP A 140 -0.56 -23.99 -0.74
N THR A 141 -0.31 -24.43 0.49
CA THR A 141 0.64 -25.51 0.78
C THR A 141 0.10 -26.87 0.35
N ILE A 142 -1.21 -27.11 0.51
CA ILE A 142 -1.87 -28.38 0.16
C ILE A 142 -2.19 -28.45 -1.34
N VAL A 143 -2.59 -27.32 -1.93
CA VAL A 143 -2.97 -27.18 -3.33
C VAL A 143 -2.26 -25.95 -3.93
N PRO A 144 -0.98 -26.09 -4.34
CA PRO A 144 -0.23 -24.97 -4.90
C PRO A 144 -0.90 -24.42 -6.16
N GLY A 145 -1.40 -23.18 -6.09
CA GLY A 145 -2.09 -22.53 -7.22
C GLY A 145 -3.62 -22.61 -7.20
N GLY A 146 -4.23 -23.12 -6.12
CA GLY A 146 -5.68 -23.04 -5.86
C GLY A 146 -6.56 -23.95 -6.73
N LYS A 147 -5.99 -24.68 -7.67
CA LYS A 147 -6.68 -25.72 -8.44
C LYS A 147 -6.19 -27.09 -8.00
N PRO A 148 -7.09 -28.07 -7.80
CA PRO A 148 -6.68 -29.43 -7.45
C PRO A 148 -5.63 -29.92 -8.45
N ILE A 149 -4.51 -30.46 -7.95
CA ILE A 149 -3.40 -30.97 -8.78
C ILE A 149 -3.93 -31.93 -9.85
N ILE A 150 -4.96 -32.70 -9.51
CA ILE A 150 -5.65 -33.67 -10.38
C ILE A 150 -6.35 -32.96 -11.57
N HIS A 151 -6.89 -31.77 -11.36
CA HIS A 151 -7.60 -31.00 -12.39
C HIS A 151 -6.63 -30.31 -13.36
N GLU A 152 -5.52 -29.75 -12.87
CA GLU A 152 -4.47 -29.19 -13.74
C GLU A 152 -3.68 -30.28 -14.49
N ALA A 153 -3.43 -31.39 -13.81
CA ALA A 153 -2.82 -32.57 -14.41
C ALA A 153 -3.63 -33.10 -15.60
N MET A 154 -4.97 -33.02 -15.54
CA MET A 154 -5.84 -33.48 -16.62
C MET A 154 -5.84 -32.54 -17.84
N LEU A 155 -5.61 -31.24 -17.63
CA LEU A 155 -5.55 -30.23 -18.71
C LEU A 155 -4.17 -30.18 -19.39
N MET A 156 -3.10 -30.54 -18.68
CA MET A 156 -1.74 -30.52 -19.23
C MET A 156 -0.94 -31.79 -18.82
N PRO A 157 -1.16 -32.93 -19.51
CA PRO A 157 -0.56 -34.23 -19.16
C PRO A 157 0.97 -34.23 -19.15
N GLU A 158 1.61 -33.42 -20.01
CA GLU A 158 3.06 -33.40 -20.16
C GLU A 158 3.80 -32.78 -18.96
N ILE A 159 3.10 -32.03 -18.11
CA ILE A 159 3.67 -31.24 -17.01
C ILE A 159 3.31 -31.80 -15.63
N GLN A 160 2.60 -32.93 -15.58
CA GLN A 160 2.08 -33.55 -14.35
C GLN A 160 3.16 -33.82 -13.29
N TRP A 161 4.30 -34.37 -13.72
CA TRP A 161 5.39 -34.71 -12.82
C TRP A 161 6.04 -33.47 -12.19
N LEU A 162 6.08 -32.34 -12.91
CA LEU A 162 6.58 -31.05 -12.40
C LEU A 162 5.63 -30.47 -11.35
N LEU A 163 4.32 -30.63 -11.51
CA LEU A 163 3.34 -30.16 -10.52
C LEU A 163 3.47 -30.93 -9.20
N ILE A 164 3.61 -32.26 -9.28
CA ILE A 164 3.84 -33.12 -8.10
C ILE A 164 5.16 -32.75 -7.41
N LEU A 165 6.23 -32.53 -8.20
CA LEU A 165 7.53 -32.14 -7.68
C LEU A 165 7.48 -30.76 -6.99
N LYS A 166 6.75 -29.78 -7.55
CA LYS A 166 6.53 -28.48 -6.89
C LYS A 166 5.81 -28.63 -5.55
N ALA A 167 4.73 -29.39 -5.50
CA ALA A 167 3.99 -29.64 -4.26
C ALA A 167 4.85 -30.32 -3.19
N LEU A 168 5.66 -31.30 -3.60
CA LEU A 168 6.56 -32.01 -2.69
C LEU A 168 7.68 -31.11 -2.16
N ILE A 169 8.30 -30.30 -3.01
CA ILE A 169 9.32 -29.33 -2.61
C ILE A 169 8.74 -28.32 -1.62
N LEU A 170 7.55 -27.79 -1.91
CA LEU A 170 6.88 -26.82 -1.05
C LEU A 170 6.53 -27.45 0.30
N PHE A 171 5.91 -28.63 0.31
CA PHE A 171 5.55 -29.35 1.52
C PHE A 171 6.76 -29.68 2.40
N VAL A 172 7.82 -30.27 1.82
CA VAL A 172 9.07 -30.60 2.53
C VAL A 172 9.77 -29.33 3.00
N GLY A 173 9.78 -28.28 2.19
CA GLY A 173 10.33 -26.97 2.54
C GLY A 173 9.63 -26.37 3.76
N VAL A 174 8.30 -26.28 3.74
CA VAL A 174 7.49 -25.76 4.87
C VAL A 174 7.70 -26.59 6.13
N LEU A 175 7.67 -27.91 6.04
CA LEU A 175 7.98 -28.79 7.18
C LEU A 175 9.39 -28.56 7.72
N GLY A 176 10.39 -28.44 6.84
CA GLY A 176 11.76 -28.14 7.22
C GLY A 176 11.90 -26.80 7.94
N VAL A 177 11.18 -25.77 7.48
CA VAL A 177 11.14 -24.44 8.10
C VAL A 177 10.47 -24.49 9.47
N LEU A 178 9.35 -25.20 9.60
CA LEU A 178 8.68 -25.40 10.89
C LEU A 178 9.61 -26.11 11.88
N ILE A 179 10.30 -27.18 11.47
CA ILE A 179 11.27 -27.88 12.30
C ILE A 179 12.45 -26.97 12.70
N TYR A 180 12.92 -26.12 11.79
CA TYR A 180 14.00 -25.17 12.08
C TYR A 180 13.60 -24.14 13.16
N PHE A 181 12.41 -23.55 13.07
CA PHE A 181 11.90 -22.58 14.05
C PHE A 181 11.33 -23.21 15.32
N PHE A 182 11.12 -24.53 15.34
CA PHE A 182 10.63 -25.23 16.52
C PHE A 182 11.77 -25.41 17.53
N PHE A 183 11.95 -24.41 18.41
CA PHE A 183 13.04 -24.38 19.40
C PHE A 183 12.85 -25.35 20.57
N SER A 184 11.69 -26.00 20.71
CA SER A 184 11.37 -26.85 21.87
C SER A 184 12.06 -28.23 21.85
N PHE A 185 12.69 -28.64 20.75
CA PHE A 185 13.46 -29.89 20.66
C PHE A 185 14.90 -29.62 20.22
N GLU A 186 15.86 -30.36 20.79
CA GLU A 186 17.24 -30.31 20.34
C GLU A 186 17.37 -30.91 18.93
N HIS A 187 17.93 -30.15 17.98
CA HIS A 187 18.18 -30.59 16.60
C HIS A 187 19.31 -31.62 16.51
N LYS A 188 19.07 -32.87 16.96
CA LYS A 188 20.00 -34.01 16.84
C LYS A 188 19.53 -35.01 15.77
N GLY A 189 20.49 -35.61 15.05
CA GLY A 189 20.21 -36.69 14.08
C GLY A 189 19.41 -36.24 12.84
N PRO A 190 18.39 -37.01 12.38
CA PRO A 190 17.60 -36.71 11.18
C PRO A 190 16.91 -35.33 11.20
N LEU A 191 16.53 -34.85 12.38
CA LEU A 191 15.93 -33.52 12.59
C LEU A 191 16.88 -32.38 12.20
N LYS A 192 18.20 -32.56 12.34
CA LYS A 192 19.21 -31.59 11.90
C LYS A 192 19.27 -31.48 10.38
N GLY A 193 19.06 -32.59 9.67
CA GLY A 193 18.99 -32.63 8.22
C GLY A 193 17.77 -31.89 7.68
N MET A 194 16.59 -32.16 8.25
CA MET A 194 15.34 -31.47 7.90
C MET A 194 15.39 -29.97 8.22
N ALA A 195 15.97 -29.59 9.36
CA ALA A 195 16.19 -28.18 9.69
C ALA A 195 17.13 -27.49 8.69
N LYS A 196 18.16 -28.18 8.18
CA LYS A 196 19.06 -27.64 7.14
C LYS A 196 18.34 -27.38 5.82
N ILE A 197 17.40 -28.25 5.44
CA ILE A 197 16.52 -28.02 4.28
C ILE A 197 15.69 -26.76 4.53
N GLY A 198 15.10 -26.61 5.71
CA GLY A 198 14.37 -25.40 6.11
C GLY A 198 15.21 -24.11 6.01
N ILE A 199 16.46 -24.15 6.48
CA ILE A 199 17.39 -23.01 6.36
C ILE A 199 17.61 -22.63 4.89
N ILE A 200 17.88 -23.62 4.03
CA ILE A 200 18.09 -23.38 2.59
C ILE A 200 16.83 -22.79 1.96
N THR A 201 15.66 -23.35 2.26
CA THR A 201 14.37 -22.83 1.79
C THR A 201 14.16 -21.38 2.25
N LEU A 202 14.46 -21.04 3.51
CA LEU A 202 14.36 -19.66 4.00
C LEU A 202 15.31 -18.71 3.27
N MET A 203 16.57 -19.10 3.07
CA MET A 203 17.55 -18.27 2.39
C MET A 203 17.11 -17.98 0.94
N ILE A 204 16.57 -18.98 0.24
CA ILE A 204 16.05 -18.81 -1.12
C ILE A 204 14.81 -17.90 -1.12
N THR A 205 13.82 -18.15 -0.26
CA THR A 205 12.57 -17.39 -0.25
C THR A 205 12.78 -15.94 0.18
N PHE A 206 13.60 -15.69 1.20
CA PHE A 206 13.96 -14.34 1.60
C PHE A 206 14.78 -13.65 0.50
N GLY A 207 15.78 -14.32 -0.07
CA GLY A 207 16.57 -13.79 -1.17
C GLY A 207 15.70 -13.38 -2.38
N ALA A 208 14.75 -14.23 -2.76
CA ALA A 208 13.77 -13.93 -3.80
C ALA A 208 12.88 -12.73 -3.41
N SER A 209 12.35 -12.70 -2.19
CA SER A 209 11.50 -11.60 -1.71
C SER A 209 12.22 -10.26 -1.71
N PHE A 210 13.46 -10.22 -1.20
CA PHE A 210 14.32 -9.03 -1.28
C PHE A 210 14.56 -8.64 -2.74
N GLY A 211 14.93 -9.59 -3.61
CA GLY A 211 15.13 -9.36 -5.04
C GLY A 211 13.90 -8.78 -5.74
N PHE A 212 12.71 -9.29 -5.46
CA PHE A 212 11.45 -8.77 -6.01
C PHE A 212 11.20 -7.32 -5.59
N THR A 213 11.44 -6.97 -4.32
CA THR A 213 11.24 -5.58 -3.86
C THR A 213 12.26 -4.62 -4.48
N VAL A 214 13.52 -5.03 -4.63
CA VAL A 214 14.55 -4.23 -5.31
C VAL A 214 14.20 -4.05 -6.78
N MET A 215 13.83 -5.12 -7.48
CA MET A 215 13.40 -5.07 -8.88
C MET A 215 12.19 -4.15 -9.06
N GLY A 216 11.20 -4.22 -8.16
CA GLY A 216 10.03 -3.34 -8.20
C GLY A 216 10.42 -1.86 -8.06
N ARG A 217 11.31 -1.53 -7.12
CA ARG A 217 11.81 -0.15 -6.94
C ARG A 217 12.63 0.34 -8.14
N VAL A 218 13.49 -0.50 -8.71
CA VAL A 218 14.28 -0.17 -9.92
C VAL A 218 13.37 -0.03 -11.14
N SER A 219 12.35 -0.88 -11.28
CA SER A 219 11.37 -0.80 -12.36
C SER A 219 10.58 0.51 -12.30
N LEU A 220 10.15 0.93 -11.11
CA LEU A 220 9.52 2.24 -10.91
C LEU A 220 10.45 3.39 -11.29
N LEU A 221 11.74 3.31 -10.92
CA LEU A 221 12.74 4.31 -11.30
C LEU A 221 12.91 4.37 -12.83
N ILE A 222 13.01 3.22 -13.50
CA ILE A 222 13.10 3.15 -14.96
C ILE A 222 11.87 3.79 -15.61
N GLY A 223 10.66 3.50 -15.11
CA GLY A 223 9.44 4.12 -15.60
C GLY A 223 9.48 5.66 -15.47
N ARG A 224 9.94 6.17 -14.33
CA ARG A 224 10.09 7.63 -14.13
C ARG A 224 11.16 8.25 -15.04
N VAL A 225 12.26 7.54 -15.32
CA VAL A 225 13.27 8.01 -16.26
C VAL A 225 12.74 8.00 -17.69
N GLN A 226 11.96 6.99 -18.08
CA GLN A 226 11.29 6.93 -19.38
C GLN A 226 10.29 8.08 -19.55
N ASP A 227 9.48 8.37 -18.53
CA ASP A 227 8.58 9.54 -18.50
C ASP A 227 9.38 10.85 -18.72
N LEU A 228 10.51 11.03 -18.03
CA LEU A 228 11.36 12.21 -18.20
C LEU A 228 11.99 12.32 -19.59
N ILE A 229 12.34 11.19 -20.22
CA ILE A 229 12.82 11.17 -21.61
C ILE A 229 11.70 11.56 -22.57
N GLU A 230 10.48 11.07 -22.35
CA GLU A 230 9.33 11.44 -23.16
C GLU A 230 9.03 12.96 -23.06
N TYR A 231 9.03 13.49 -21.84
CA TYR A 231 8.80 14.92 -21.57
C TYR A 231 9.96 15.83 -22.03
N ALA A 232 11.09 15.26 -22.42
CA ALA A 232 12.19 15.99 -23.06
C ALA A 232 11.91 16.24 -24.56
N GLY A 233 10.91 15.59 -25.16
CA GLY A 233 10.55 15.77 -26.56
C GLY A 233 9.93 17.14 -26.87
N THR A 234 9.95 17.52 -28.16
CA THR A 234 9.38 18.79 -28.67
C THR A 234 7.87 18.89 -28.44
N LYS A 235 7.16 17.75 -28.35
CA LYS A 235 5.73 17.66 -28.03
C LYS A 235 5.38 18.24 -26.65
N TYR A 236 6.32 18.24 -25.72
CA TYR A 236 6.16 18.73 -24.35
C TYR A 236 7.00 19.99 -24.08
N PHE A 237 7.40 20.72 -25.14
CA PHE A 237 8.22 21.93 -25.06
C PHE A 237 9.53 21.74 -24.28
N HIS A 238 10.15 20.55 -24.36
CA HIS A 238 11.38 20.26 -23.60
C HIS A 238 11.21 20.46 -22.08
N GLY A 239 10.04 20.14 -21.53
CA GLY A 239 9.68 20.38 -20.13
C GLY A 239 10.65 19.79 -19.12
N THR A 240 11.28 18.65 -19.43
CA THR A 240 12.33 18.05 -18.59
C THR A 240 13.57 18.95 -18.48
N PHE A 241 14.05 19.50 -19.59
CA PHE A 241 15.25 20.35 -19.59
C PHE A 241 15.00 21.68 -18.86
N ILE A 242 13.82 22.28 -19.07
CA ILE A 242 13.42 23.52 -18.39
C ILE A 242 13.29 23.30 -16.88
N SER A 243 12.63 22.21 -16.48
CA SER A 243 12.46 21.85 -15.07
C SER A 243 13.80 21.54 -14.40
N PHE A 244 14.70 20.85 -15.10
CA PHE A 244 16.04 20.56 -14.61
C PHE A 244 16.88 21.82 -14.41
N ALA A 245 16.88 22.74 -15.38
CA ALA A 245 17.55 24.03 -15.27
C ALA A 245 16.98 24.87 -14.11
N PHE A 246 15.66 24.90 -13.94
CA PHE A 246 15.02 25.58 -12.82
C PHE A 246 15.45 25.01 -11.46
N ILE A 247 15.51 23.69 -11.33
CA ILE A 247 15.94 23.04 -10.08
C ILE A 247 17.41 23.34 -9.78
N LEU A 248 18.28 23.32 -10.78
CA LEU A 248 19.70 23.65 -10.61
C LEU A 248 19.90 25.07 -10.08
N ILE A 249 19.13 26.05 -10.55
CA ILE A 249 19.20 27.44 -10.08
C ILE A 249 18.87 27.57 -8.59
N PHE A 250 17.98 26.74 -8.06
CA PHE A 250 17.57 26.76 -6.66
C PHE A 250 18.42 25.87 -5.75
N LEU A 251 19.33 25.10 -6.34
CA LEU A 251 20.16 24.11 -5.65
C LEU A 251 21.58 24.64 -5.39
N PHE A 252 22.00 25.68 -6.13
CA PHE A 252 23.17 26.53 -5.88
C PHE A 252 22.76 27.84 -5.21
#